data_AF-A0A1I5YRB9-F1
#
_entry.id   AF-A0A1I5YRB9-F1
#
_cell.length_a   1.000
_cell.length_b   1.000
_cell.length_c   1.000
_cell.angle_alpha   90.00
_cell.angle_beta   90.00
_cell.angle_gamma   90.00
#
_symmetry.space_group_name_H-M   'P 1'
#
loop_
_entity.id
_entity.type
_entity.pdbx_description
1 polymer ?
#
loop_
_entity_poly.entity_id
_entity_poly.type
_entity_poly.pdbx_seq_one_letter_code
_entity_poly.pdbx_strand_id
1 'polypeptide(L)'
;MISGIIPQQQWNQRNENAMLTQKEATSPADEELQTYKEGIRRQREGNIYNSVYHKMMGGQRLSLSEEDTLRQRDLKVYMEYKADVEEEKAYEERLRQCKSKEEAQKMHMNKVHSNLNALRKIINDPCISKEKKVKEVQRIQGATSVSIRSFHEFADGDVYGKLPEEQEIRRLESDMDRDVEMTKEDFVLSGYREEEKKTVPGLALVYEKEESTMQEIRKIHSKEAGIAKGLEVDVLV
;
A
#
# COMPACT_ATOMS: atom_id res chain seq x y z
N MET A 1 16.95 -78.21 -38.23
CA MET A 1 16.91 -77.07 -37.28
C MET A 1 17.25 -75.80 -38.07
N ILE A 2 16.23 -75.06 -38.55
CA ILE A 2 16.45 -73.80 -39.28
C ILE A 2 16.38 -72.69 -38.23
N SER A 3 17.55 -72.17 -37.85
CA SER A 3 17.68 -71.06 -36.90
C SER A 3 17.26 -69.77 -37.58
N GLY A 4 16.18 -69.14 -37.07
CA GLY A 4 15.62 -67.91 -37.60
C GLY A 4 16.52 -66.72 -37.32
N ILE A 5 17.31 -66.31 -38.30
CA ILE A 5 18.07 -65.05 -38.27
C ILE A 5 17.12 -63.93 -38.68
N ILE A 6 16.75 -63.07 -37.74
CA ILE A 6 15.94 -61.89 -38.03
C ILE A 6 16.79 -60.91 -38.86
N PRO A 7 16.36 -60.48 -40.06
CA PRO A 7 17.11 -59.54 -40.90
C PRO A 7 17.33 -58.20 -40.19
N GLN A 8 18.53 -57.64 -40.34
CA GLN A 8 18.97 -56.42 -39.63
C GLN A 8 18.08 -55.19 -39.90
N GLN A 9 17.42 -55.12 -41.07
CA GLN A 9 16.41 -54.10 -41.36
C GLN A 9 15.15 -54.23 -40.49
N GLN A 10 14.70 -55.45 -40.19
CA GLN A 10 13.58 -55.66 -39.28
C GLN A 10 13.96 -55.35 -37.83
N TRP A 11 15.23 -55.59 -37.46
CA TRP A 11 15.75 -55.18 -36.15
C TRP A 11 15.80 -53.65 -36.00
N ASN A 12 16.28 -52.94 -37.03
CA ASN A 12 16.31 -51.47 -37.04
C ASN A 12 14.88 -50.87 -37.01
N GLN A 13 13.95 -51.37 -37.83
CA GLN A 13 12.56 -50.89 -37.83
C GLN A 13 11.84 -51.17 -36.50
N ARG A 14 12.12 -52.30 -35.86
CA ARG A 14 11.54 -52.63 -34.55
C ARG A 14 12.09 -51.73 -33.45
N ASN A 15 13.36 -51.34 -33.53
CA ASN A 15 13.97 -50.38 -32.61
C ASN A 15 13.49 -48.94 -32.85
N GLU A 16 13.34 -48.52 -34.11
CA GLU A 16 12.75 -47.21 -34.45
C GLU A 16 11.29 -47.11 -34.01
N ASN A 17 10.49 -48.16 -34.22
CA ASN A 17 9.11 -48.21 -33.74
C ASN A 17 9.02 -48.28 -32.20
N ALA A 18 9.97 -48.95 -31.53
CA ALA A 18 10.09 -48.94 -30.07
C ALA A 18 10.47 -47.55 -29.54
N MET A 19 11.36 -46.83 -30.24
CA MET A 19 11.70 -45.44 -29.88
C MET A 19 10.56 -44.45 -30.14
N LEU A 20 9.74 -44.66 -31.18
CA LEU A 20 8.55 -43.85 -31.46
C LEU A 20 7.42 -44.08 -30.44
N THR A 21 7.29 -45.31 -29.91
CA THR A 21 6.33 -45.63 -28.84
C THR A 21 6.83 -45.28 -27.44
N GLN A 22 8.14 -45.09 -27.26
CA GLN A 22 8.75 -44.58 -26.03
C GLN A 22 8.73 -43.04 -25.95
N LYS A 23 8.15 -42.37 -26.95
CA LYS A 23 7.80 -40.95 -26.88
C LYS A 23 6.52 -40.79 -26.04
N GLU A 24 6.74 -40.80 -24.73
CA GLU A 24 5.86 -40.25 -23.68
C GLU A 24 4.43 -40.82 -23.59
N ALA A 25 4.30 -42.14 -23.40
CA ALA A 25 3.16 -42.65 -22.66
C ALA A 25 3.41 -42.41 -21.16
N THR A 26 3.16 -41.19 -20.69
CA THR A 26 3.11 -40.86 -19.26
C THR A 26 2.19 -41.88 -18.60
N SER A 27 2.71 -42.69 -17.66
CA SER A 27 1.89 -43.68 -16.97
C SER A 27 0.69 -42.98 -16.31
N PRO A 28 -0.50 -43.59 -16.19
CA PRO A 28 -1.61 -43.00 -15.44
C PRO A 28 -1.19 -42.52 -14.03
N ALA A 29 -0.25 -43.21 -13.39
CA ALA A 29 0.35 -42.81 -12.11
C ALA A 29 1.26 -41.56 -12.22
N ASP A 30 1.96 -41.38 -13.34
CA ASP A 30 2.77 -40.20 -13.60
C ASP A 30 1.88 -38.98 -13.91
N GLU A 31 0.78 -39.17 -14.63
CA GLU A 31 -0.22 -38.11 -14.89
C GLU A 31 -0.91 -37.66 -13.59
N GLU A 32 -1.28 -38.61 -12.72
CA GLU A 32 -1.81 -38.32 -11.38
C GLU A 32 -0.78 -37.56 -10.52
N LEU A 33 0.50 -37.96 -10.57
CA LEU A 33 1.57 -37.24 -9.88
C LEU A 33 1.78 -35.82 -10.43
N GLN A 34 1.65 -35.60 -11.74
CA GLN A 34 1.75 -34.28 -12.36
C GLN A 34 0.58 -33.37 -11.95
N THR A 35 -0.66 -33.89 -11.98
CA THR A 35 -1.83 -33.12 -11.54
C THR A 35 -1.73 -32.76 -10.05
N TYR A 36 -1.21 -33.65 -9.21
CA TYR A 36 -0.94 -33.36 -7.81
C TYR A 36 0.11 -32.25 -7.64
N LYS A 37 1.26 -32.35 -8.33
CA LYS A 37 2.32 -31.32 -8.31
C LYS A 37 1.79 -29.96 -8.79
N GLU A 38 1.00 -29.96 -9.84
CA GLU A 38 0.35 -28.78 -10.39
C GLU A 38 -0.67 -28.18 -9.40
N GLY A 39 -1.42 -29.02 -8.68
CA GLY A 39 -2.31 -28.58 -7.60
C GLY A 39 -1.57 -27.85 -6.49
N ILE A 40 -0.44 -28.43 -6.02
CA ILE A 40 0.42 -27.80 -5.01
C ILE A 40 1.01 -26.48 -5.54
N ARG A 41 1.43 -26.43 -6.82
CA ARG A 41 1.96 -25.23 -7.45
C ARG A 41 0.92 -24.11 -7.48
N ARG A 42 -0.31 -24.40 -7.96
CA ARG A 42 -1.42 -23.44 -8.00
C ARG A 42 -1.80 -22.94 -6.61
N GLN A 43 -1.80 -23.82 -5.61
CA GLN A 43 -2.07 -23.42 -4.23
C GLN A 43 -1.00 -22.46 -3.71
N ARG A 44 0.29 -22.73 -3.98
CA ARG A 44 1.38 -21.83 -3.61
C ARG A 44 1.26 -20.47 -4.32
N GLU A 45 1.02 -20.46 -5.61
CA GLU A 45 0.81 -19.24 -6.41
C GLU A 45 -0.41 -18.44 -5.91
N GLY A 46 -1.49 -19.13 -5.56
CA GLY A 46 -2.67 -18.56 -4.92
C GLY A 46 -2.35 -17.87 -3.59
N ASN A 47 -1.59 -18.56 -2.73
CA ASN A 47 -1.18 -18.04 -1.43
C ASN A 47 -0.26 -16.82 -1.57
N ILE A 48 0.70 -16.84 -2.50
CA ILE A 48 1.62 -15.72 -2.76
C ILE A 48 0.81 -14.50 -3.21
N TYR A 49 -0.06 -14.65 -4.21
CA TYR A 49 -0.86 -13.54 -4.70
C TYR A 49 -1.79 -12.97 -3.62
N ASN A 50 -2.42 -13.83 -2.82
CA ASN A 50 -3.27 -13.36 -1.73
C ASN A 50 -2.47 -12.56 -0.69
N SER A 51 -1.24 -13.00 -0.39
CA SER A 51 -0.31 -12.23 0.46
C SER A 51 0.00 -10.86 -0.15
N VAL A 52 0.33 -10.80 -1.44
CA VAL A 52 0.58 -9.52 -2.17
C VAL A 52 -0.65 -8.61 -2.11
N TYR A 53 -1.83 -9.16 -2.37
CA TYR A 53 -3.08 -8.42 -2.30
C TYR A 53 -3.34 -7.85 -0.90
N HIS A 54 -3.16 -8.64 0.15
CA HIS A 54 -3.32 -8.15 1.53
C HIS A 54 -2.31 -7.07 1.91
N LYS A 55 -1.05 -7.17 1.45
CA LYS A 55 -0.05 -6.11 1.65
C LYS A 55 -0.47 -4.81 0.98
N MET A 56 -0.91 -4.89 -0.27
CA MET A 56 -1.40 -3.73 -1.03
C MET A 56 -2.60 -3.07 -0.35
N MET A 57 -3.61 -3.86 0.05
CA MET A 57 -4.80 -3.33 0.75
C MET A 57 -4.47 -2.81 2.16
N GLY A 58 -3.43 -3.35 2.81
CA GLY A 58 -2.88 -2.83 4.05
C GLY A 58 -2.04 -1.57 3.88
N GLY A 59 -1.83 -1.10 2.64
CA GLY A 59 -1.02 0.08 2.35
C GLY A 59 0.48 -0.15 2.47
N GLN A 60 0.96 -1.40 2.44
CA GLN A 60 2.39 -1.73 2.48
C GLN A 60 3.01 -1.64 1.08
N ARG A 61 4.29 -1.25 1.02
CA ARG A 61 5.07 -1.28 -0.23
C ARG A 61 5.35 -2.74 -0.63
N LEU A 62 5.18 -3.05 -1.91
CA LEU A 62 5.49 -4.35 -2.46
C LEU A 62 7.00 -4.43 -2.77
N SER A 63 7.58 -5.62 -2.61
CA SER A 63 8.92 -5.90 -3.12
C SER A 63 8.89 -6.11 -4.64
N LEU A 64 10.04 -6.01 -5.30
CA LEU A 64 10.14 -6.18 -6.76
C LEU A 64 9.55 -7.51 -7.25
N SER A 65 9.81 -8.60 -6.52
CA SER A 65 9.24 -9.92 -6.84
C SER A 65 7.72 -9.98 -6.70
N GLU A 66 7.16 -9.19 -5.78
CA GLU A 66 5.72 -9.10 -5.55
C GLU A 66 5.05 -8.22 -6.61
N GLU A 67 5.71 -7.13 -7.02
CA GLU A 67 5.29 -6.31 -8.18
C GLU A 67 5.24 -7.15 -9.47
N ASP A 68 6.25 -7.98 -9.72
CA ASP A 68 6.28 -8.86 -10.90
C ASP A 68 5.15 -9.90 -10.85
N THR A 69 4.89 -10.48 -9.67
CA THR A 69 3.77 -11.41 -9.47
C THR A 69 2.42 -10.74 -9.75
N LEU A 70 2.25 -9.50 -9.28
CA LEU A 70 1.05 -8.72 -9.52
C LEU A 70 0.89 -8.39 -11.01
N ARG A 71 1.98 -7.97 -11.67
CA ARG A 71 1.99 -7.63 -13.10
C ARG A 71 1.64 -8.80 -14.00
N GLN A 72 2.13 -10.00 -13.67
CA GLN A 72 1.86 -11.22 -14.44
C GLN A 72 0.40 -11.69 -14.29
N ARG A 73 -0.20 -11.47 -13.11
CA ARG A 73 -1.55 -11.99 -12.80
C ARG A 73 -2.67 -11.00 -13.10
N ASP A 74 -2.48 -9.73 -12.78
CA ASP A 74 -3.48 -8.67 -13.00
C ASP A 74 -2.80 -7.34 -13.34
N LEU A 75 -2.69 -7.07 -14.65
CA LEU A 75 -2.10 -5.84 -15.16
C LEU A 75 -2.86 -4.58 -14.71
N LYS A 76 -4.18 -4.68 -14.53
CA LYS A 76 -5.00 -3.53 -14.12
C LYS A 76 -4.67 -3.14 -12.69
N VAL A 77 -4.63 -4.11 -11.79
CA VAL A 77 -4.28 -3.88 -10.38
C VAL A 77 -2.84 -3.41 -10.25
N TYR A 78 -1.92 -3.91 -11.07
CA TYR A 78 -0.55 -3.40 -11.11
C TYR A 78 -0.49 -1.91 -11.51
N MET A 79 -1.25 -1.48 -12.52
CA MET A 79 -1.31 -0.07 -12.91
C MET A 79 -1.89 0.82 -11.81
N GLU A 80 -2.96 0.37 -11.13
CA GLU A 80 -3.54 1.06 -9.97
C GLU A 80 -2.50 1.20 -8.85
N TYR A 81 -1.78 0.11 -8.53
CA TYR A 81 -0.70 0.14 -7.54
C TYR A 81 0.41 1.15 -7.88
N LYS A 82 0.84 1.23 -9.15
CA LYS A 82 1.86 2.23 -9.55
C LYS A 82 1.34 3.66 -9.41
N ALA A 83 0.06 3.90 -9.69
CA ALA A 83 -0.55 5.21 -9.48
C ALA A 83 -0.58 5.58 -7.99
N ASP A 84 -0.94 4.63 -7.12
CA ASP A 84 -0.94 4.83 -5.66
C ASP A 84 0.48 5.14 -5.14
N VAL A 85 1.50 4.46 -5.65
CA VAL A 85 2.92 4.73 -5.30
C VAL A 85 3.35 6.13 -5.73
N GLU A 86 2.91 6.60 -6.89
CA GLU A 86 3.21 7.95 -7.36
C GLU A 86 2.49 9.02 -6.51
N GLU A 87 1.24 8.75 -6.12
CA GLU A 87 0.50 9.61 -5.19
C GLU A 87 1.18 9.69 -3.82
N GLU A 88 1.67 8.56 -3.29
CA GLU A 88 2.44 8.48 -2.04
C GLU A 88 3.71 9.34 -2.14
N LYS A 89 4.49 9.21 -3.21
CA LYS A 89 5.69 10.04 -3.43
C LYS A 89 5.36 11.53 -3.52
N ALA A 90 4.30 11.89 -4.22
CA ALA A 90 3.85 13.28 -4.31
C ALA A 90 3.43 13.83 -2.94
N TYR A 91 2.85 12.98 -2.09
CA TYR A 91 2.51 13.35 -0.71
C TYR A 91 3.75 13.53 0.16
N GLU A 92 4.70 12.60 0.12
CA GLU A 92 6.00 12.70 0.82
C GLU A 92 6.76 13.97 0.41
N GLU A 93 6.77 14.30 -0.88
CA GLU A 93 7.44 15.49 -1.38
C GLU A 93 6.77 16.78 -0.88
N ARG A 94 5.43 16.81 -0.83
CA ARG A 94 4.70 17.94 -0.23
C ARG A 94 4.99 18.08 1.27
N LEU A 95 5.10 16.97 2.01
CA LEU A 95 5.50 17.01 3.41
C LEU A 95 6.87 17.66 3.59
N ARG A 96 7.85 17.33 2.74
CA ARG A 96 9.18 17.96 2.76
C ARG A 96 9.17 19.44 2.42
N GLN A 97 8.20 19.89 1.64
CA GLN A 97 8.05 21.30 1.24
C GLN A 97 7.32 22.15 2.28
N CYS A 98 6.71 21.54 3.31
CA CYS A 98 6.08 22.28 4.40
C CYS A 98 7.11 23.15 5.12
N LYS A 99 6.73 24.40 5.39
CA LYS A 99 7.61 25.38 6.02
C LYS A 99 7.51 25.37 7.54
N SER A 100 6.38 24.94 8.08
CA SER A 100 6.16 24.80 9.52
C SER A 100 5.65 23.41 9.90
N LYS A 101 5.80 23.09 11.19
CA LYS A 101 5.24 21.87 11.79
C LYS A 101 3.72 21.83 11.66
N GLU A 102 3.06 22.96 11.91
CA GLU A 102 1.60 23.10 11.83
C GLU A 102 1.09 22.94 10.40
N GLU A 103 1.83 23.42 9.40
CA GLU A 103 1.48 23.23 7.99
C GLU A 103 1.51 21.74 7.61
N ALA A 104 2.57 21.02 8.01
CA ALA A 104 2.69 19.59 7.77
C ALA A 104 1.58 18.79 8.48
N GLN A 105 1.31 19.10 9.75
CA GLN A 105 0.22 18.49 10.52
C GLN A 105 -1.14 18.77 9.88
N LYS A 106 -1.40 20.01 9.48
CA LYS A 106 -2.66 20.40 8.83
C LYS A 106 -2.82 19.69 7.49
N MET A 107 -1.74 19.59 6.71
CA MET A 107 -1.73 18.84 5.45
C MET A 107 -2.06 17.36 5.69
N HIS A 108 -1.43 16.73 6.68
CA HIS A 108 -1.71 15.35 7.07
C HIS A 108 -3.17 15.16 7.51
N MET A 109 -3.67 16.00 8.43
CA MET A 109 -5.06 15.97 8.87
C MET A 109 -6.04 16.15 7.70
N ASN A 110 -5.75 17.06 6.78
CA ASN A 110 -6.60 17.27 5.59
C ASN A 110 -6.65 16.02 4.71
N LYS A 111 -5.53 15.31 4.54
CA LYS A 111 -5.47 14.04 3.79
C LYS A 111 -6.31 12.96 4.46
N VAL A 112 -6.15 12.77 5.77
CA VAL A 112 -6.93 11.78 6.55
C VAL A 112 -8.43 12.11 6.53
N HIS A 113 -8.81 13.38 6.71
CA HIS A 113 -10.21 13.81 6.62
C HIS A 113 -10.80 13.60 5.23
N SER A 114 -10.02 13.85 4.16
CA SER A 114 -10.45 13.57 2.79
C SER A 114 -10.77 12.09 2.60
N ASN A 115 -9.90 11.20 3.09
CA ASN A 115 -10.11 9.75 3.05
C ASN A 115 -11.35 9.33 3.86
N LEU A 116 -11.55 9.89 5.05
CA LEU A 116 -12.74 9.62 5.86
C LEU A 116 -14.04 10.05 5.14
N ASN A 117 -14.03 11.20 4.48
CA ASN A 117 -15.18 11.67 3.70
C ASN A 117 -15.47 10.75 2.50
N ALA A 118 -14.43 10.29 1.80
CA ALA A 118 -14.57 9.30 0.74
C ALA A 118 -15.17 8.00 1.28
N LEU A 119 -14.70 7.53 2.44
CA LEU A 119 -15.21 6.32 3.10
C LEU A 119 -16.71 6.45 3.41
N ARG A 120 -17.12 7.56 4.04
CA ARG A 120 -18.53 7.82 4.36
C ARG A 120 -19.40 7.83 3.11
N LYS A 121 -18.91 8.42 2.01
CA LYS A 121 -19.64 8.44 0.74
C LYS A 121 -19.88 7.02 0.21
N ILE A 122 -18.86 6.16 0.21
CA ILE A 122 -18.97 4.79 -0.29
C ILE A 122 -19.92 3.94 0.55
N ILE A 123 -19.83 4.07 1.88
CA ILE A 123 -20.66 3.27 2.80
C ILE A 123 -22.12 3.66 2.70
N ASN A 124 -22.40 4.98 2.64
CA ASN A 124 -23.75 5.50 2.60
C ASN A 124 -24.41 5.42 1.21
N ASP A 125 -23.66 5.11 0.15
CA ASP A 125 -24.21 4.99 -1.20
C ASP A 125 -25.01 3.67 -1.36
N PRO A 126 -26.32 3.71 -1.62
CA PRO A 126 -27.14 2.51 -1.78
C PRO A 126 -26.90 1.79 -3.13
N CYS A 127 -26.35 2.47 -4.14
CA CYS A 127 -26.13 1.91 -5.48
C CYS A 127 -24.88 1.01 -5.57
N ILE A 128 -24.00 1.06 -4.57
CA ILE A 128 -22.79 0.23 -4.53
C ILE A 128 -23.12 -1.13 -3.88
N SER A 129 -22.81 -2.23 -4.56
CA SER A 129 -22.98 -3.57 -3.98
C SER A 129 -22.08 -3.80 -2.77
N LYS A 130 -22.49 -4.65 -1.83
CA LYS A 130 -21.73 -4.92 -0.60
C LYS A 130 -20.27 -5.32 -0.86
N GLU A 131 -20.04 -6.22 -1.81
CA GLU A 131 -18.69 -6.65 -2.20
C GLU A 131 -17.83 -5.48 -2.70
N LYS A 132 -18.40 -4.62 -3.56
CA LYS A 132 -17.72 -3.42 -4.05
C LYS A 132 -17.44 -2.42 -2.93
N LYS A 133 -18.35 -2.28 -1.95
CA LYS A 133 -18.11 -1.46 -0.75
C LYS A 133 -16.92 -1.98 0.03
N VAL A 134 -16.85 -3.28 0.32
CA VAL A 134 -15.72 -3.86 1.06
C VAL A 134 -14.40 -3.59 0.36
N LYS A 135 -14.34 -3.82 -0.95
CA LYS A 135 -13.12 -3.58 -1.74
C LYS A 135 -12.69 -2.10 -1.68
N GLU A 136 -13.64 -1.18 -1.85
CA GLU A 136 -13.32 0.25 -1.85
C GLU A 136 -12.99 0.79 -0.45
N VAL A 137 -13.65 0.27 0.60
CA VAL A 137 -13.30 0.55 2.00
C VAL A 137 -11.87 0.12 2.29
N GLN A 138 -11.48 -1.09 1.88
CA GLN A 138 -10.11 -1.60 2.04
C GLN A 138 -9.10 -0.72 1.31
N ARG A 139 -9.42 -0.26 0.10
CA ARG A 139 -8.56 0.65 -0.66
C ARG A 139 -8.34 1.97 0.08
N ILE A 140 -9.41 2.60 0.57
CA ILE A 140 -9.33 3.86 1.35
C ILE A 140 -8.58 3.65 2.67
N GLN A 141 -8.76 2.51 3.32
CA GLN A 141 -8.02 2.14 4.52
C GLN A 141 -6.52 2.01 4.23
N GLY A 142 -6.14 1.36 3.13
CA GLY A 142 -4.75 1.26 2.68
C GLY A 142 -4.13 2.64 2.43
N ALA A 143 -4.81 3.50 1.66
CA ALA A 143 -4.37 4.87 1.39
C ALA A 143 -4.21 5.71 2.67
N THR A 144 -5.09 5.51 3.66
CA THR A 144 -5.00 6.17 4.97
C THR A 144 -3.80 5.67 5.76
N SER A 145 -3.56 4.35 5.76
CA SER A 145 -2.42 3.73 6.43
C SER A 145 -1.09 4.19 5.83
N VAL A 146 -1.03 4.33 4.50
CA VAL A 146 0.11 4.92 3.78
C VAL A 146 0.35 6.36 4.22
N SER A 147 -0.70 7.19 4.24
CA SER A 147 -0.59 8.61 4.59
C SER A 147 -0.10 8.80 6.02
N ILE A 148 -0.59 7.98 6.96
CA ILE A 148 -0.16 7.98 8.37
C ILE A 148 1.29 7.54 8.48
N ARG A 149 1.67 6.41 7.87
CA ARG A 149 3.05 5.94 7.88
C ARG A 149 4.02 6.99 7.32
N SER A 150 3.70 7.56 6.16
CA SER A 150 4.56 8.57 5.51
C SER A 150 4.74 9.81 6.39
N PHE A 151 3.67 10.22 7.09
CA PHE A 151 3.75 11.33 8.04
C PHE A 151 4.61 10.98 9.26
N HIS A 152 4.46 9.79 9.85
CA HIS A 152 5.31 9.36 10.96
C HIS A 152 6.79 9.26 10.55
N GLU A 153 7.09 8.64 9.41
CA GLU A 153 8.46 8.55 8.88
C GLU A 153 9.06 9.95 8.64
N PHE A 154 8.25 10.90 8.18
CA PHE A 154 8.67 12.29 8.04
C PHE A 154 8.87 13.00 9.39
N ALA A 155 7.94 12.81 10.33
CA ALA A 155 7.96 13.44 11.64
C ALA A 155 9.13 12.94 12.52
N ASP A 156 9.48 11.66 12.39
CA ASP A 156 10.64 11.04 13.04
C ASP A 156 11.97 11.48 12.37
N GLY A 157 11.90 12.09 11.20
CA GLY A 157 13.06 12.59 10.46
C GLY A 157 13.62 13.92 10.99
N ASP A 158 14.91 14.13 10.76
CA ASP A 158 15.63 15.35 11.17
C ASP A 158 15.04 16.64 10.58
N VAL A 159 14.43 16.55 9.41
CA VAL A 159 13.85 17.71 8.69
C VAL A 159 12.68 18.28 9.48
N TYR A 160 11.77 17.43 9.96
CA TYR A 160 10.59 17.88 10.70
C TYR A 160 10.96 18.49 12.06
N GLY A 161 11.93 17.92 12.76
CA GLY A 161 12.42 18.46 14.03
C GLY A 161 12.94 19.89 13.92
N LYS A 162 13.58 20.22 12.79
CA LYS A 162 14.13 21.54 12.46
C LYS A 162 13.11 22.53 11.91
N LEU A 163 11.89 22.09 11.56
CA LEU A 163 10.87 23.01 11.11
C LEU A 163 10.48 23.96 12.25
N PRO A 164 10.45 25.28 11.99
CA PRO A 164 9.98 26.25 12.96
C PRO A 164 8.48 26.06 13.22
N GLU A 165 8.02 26.56 14.36
CA GLU A 165 6.59 26.69 14.62
C GLU A 165 6.03 27.85 13.79
N GLU A 166 4.77 27.75 13.36
CA GLU A 166 4.11 28.80 12.57
C GLU A 166 4.05 30.14 13.34
N GLN A 167 4.05 30.11 14.67
CA GLN A 167 4.18 31.32 15.49
C GLN A 167 5.57 31.95 15.39
N GLU A 168 6.62 31.16 15.30
CA GLU A 168 7.99 31.64 15.08
C GLU A 168 8.12 32.22 13.68
N ILE A 169 7.54 31.57 12.65
CA ILE A 169 7.48 32.14 11.30
C ILE A 169 6.73 33.47 11.30
N ARG A 170 5.54 33.55 11.90
CA ARG A 170 4.78 34.82 11.98
C ARG A 170 5.52 35.91 12.73
N ARG A 171 6.27 35.56 13.79
CA ARG A 171 7.12 36.52 14.50
C ARG A 171 8.25 36.98 13.60
N LEU A 172 8.97 36.07 12.96
CA LEU A 172 10.03 36.41 12.00
C LEU A 172 9.49 37.21 10.82
N GLU A 173 8.31 36.91 10.28
CA GLU A 173 7.68 37.69 9.21
C GLU A 173 7.26 39.07 9.72
N SER A 174 6.67 39.17 10.92
CA SER A 174 6.32 40.45 11.53
C SER A 174 7.54 41.26 11.94
N ASP A 175 8.63 40.61 12.33
CA ASP A 175 9.90 41.22 12.69
C ASP A 175 10.67 41.59 11.43
N MET A 176 10.57 40.83 10.34
CA MET A 176 11.09 41.16 9.01
C MET A 176 10.30 42.29 8.35
N ASP A 177 8.96 42.32 8.47
CA ASP A 177 8.12 43.42 8.02
C ASP A 177 8.43 44.68 8.85
N ARG A 178 8.61 44.51 10.17
CA ARG A 178 9.16 45.55 11.03
C ARG A 178 10.59 45.89 10.70
N ASP A 179 11.43 44.98 10.21
CA ASP A 179 12.79 45.26 9.76
C ASP A 179 12.79 45.86 8.35
N VAL A 180 11.73 45.74 7.56
CA VAL A 180 11.56 46.43 6.26
C VAL A 180 11.03 47.84 6.49
N GLU A 181 10.14 48.04 7.47
CA GLU A 181 9.77 49.36 7.98
C GLU A 181 10.95 50.01 8.71
N MET A 182 11.59 49.28 9.63
CA MET A 182 12.82 49.69 10.30
C MET A 182 13.98 49.76 9.34
N THR A 183 14.15 49.08 8.22
CA THR A 183 15.27 49.41 7.30
C THR A 183 15.09 50.76 6.61
N LYS A 184 13.87 51.35 6.64
CA LYS A 184 13.67 52.77 6.32
C LYS A 184 13.97 53.69 7.50
N GLU A 185 13.86 53.20 8.74
CA GLU A 185 14.02 53.99 9.97
C GLU A 185 15.38 53.74 10.70
N ASP A 186 16.06 52.64 10.40
CA ASP A 186 17.20 51.96 11.05
C ASP A 186 18.39 51.77 10.08
N PHE A 187 18.54 52.74 9.14
CA PHE A 187 19.83 53.44 9.04
C PHE A 187 20.22 54.08 10.39
N VAL A 188 19.29 54.15 11.35
CA VAL A 188 19.44 54.55 12.74
C VAL A 188 19.27 53.35 13.69
N LEU A 189 20.39 52.76 14.15
CA LEU A 189 20.52 51.97 15.40
C LEU A 189 20.39 50.42 15.34
N SER A 190 21.53 49.81 15.05
CA SER A 190 21.91 48.42 15.32
C SER A 190 21.79 47.95 16.79
N GLY A 191 21.39 46.68 17.02
CA GLY A 191 22.09 45.79 17.99
C GLY A 191 21.33 44.68 18.76
N TYR A 192 21.67 43.40 18.44
CA TYR A 192 21.76 42.16 19.29
C TYR A 192 20.47 41.52 19.89
N ARG A 193 20.33 40.22 20.27
CA ARG A 193 20.96 38.87 20.10
C ARG A 193 20.04 37.83 20.83
N GLU A 194 19.91 36.62 20.27
CA GLU A 194 19.61 35.24 20.80
C GLU A 194 19.48 35.00 22.34
N GLU A 195 18.60 34.13 22.91
CA GLU A 195 18.43 32.66 22.81
C GLU A 195 17.22 32.17 23.68
N GLU A 196 16.60 31.00 23.40
CA GLU A 196 16.37 29.87 24.36
C GLU A 196 15.33 28.81 23.90
N LYS A 197 15.68 27.52 24.06
CA LYS A 197 14.90 26.32 23.68
C LYS A 197 13.91 25.88 24.76
N LYS A 198 12.65 25.55 24.41
CA LYS A 198 11.75 24.71 25.23
C LYS A 198 10.89 23.77 24.38
N THR A 199 10.70 22.56 24.92
CA THR A 199 9.98 21.41 24.36
C THR A 199 8.52 21.74 24.00
N VAL A 200 8.06 21.28 22.83
CA VAL A 200 6.80 21.69 22.18
C VAL A 200 5.58 20.95 22.75
N PRO A 201 4.61 21.64 23.40
CA PRO A 201 3.42 21.03 24.01
C PRO A 201 2.37 20.48 23.03
N GLY A 202 2.52 20.72 21.73
CA GLY A 202 1.51 20.41 20.72
C GLY A 202 1.53 18.98 20.15
N LEU A 203 2.64 18.25 20.30
CA LEU A 203 2.79 16.93 19.68
C LEU A 203 1.80 15.90 20.28
N ALA A 204 1.53 15.97 21.58
CA ALA A 204 0.64 15.04 22.30
C ALA A 204 -0.83 15.13 21.87
N LEU A 205 -1.33 16.32 21.54
CA LEU A 205 -2.74 16.54 21.15
C LEU A 205 -3.05 16.03 19.74
N VAL A 206 -2.04 15.96 18.87
CA VAL A 206 -2.19 15.44 17.51
C VAL A 206 -2.33 13.92 17.53
N TYR A 207 -1.51 13.23 18.34
CA TYR A 207 -1.59 11.78 18.55
C TYR A 207 -2.98 11.33 19.04
N GLU A 208 -3.58 12.03 20.01
CA GLU A 208 -4.91 11.66 20.55
C GLU A 208 -6.03 11.78 19.49
N LYS A 209 -5.92 12.78 18.59
CA LYS A 209 -6.93 13.02 17.55
C LYS A 209 -6.80 12.03 16.38
N GLU A 210 -5.57 11.64 16.05
CA GLU A 210 -5.26 10.59 15.08
C GLU A 210 -5.77 9.22 15.53
N GLU A 211 -5.56 8.86 16.81
CA GLU A 211 -6.09 7.61 17.36
C GLU A 211 -7.62 7.56 17.32
N SER A 212 -8.29 8.67 17.64
CA SER A 212 -9.76 8.76 17.62
C SER A 212 -10.33 8.52 16.22
N THR A 213 -9.78 9.18 15.21
CA THR A 213 -10.23 9.03 13.81
C THR A 213 -9.93 7.62 13.27
N MET A 214 -8.78 7.03 13.62
CA MET A 214 -8.43 5.67 13.23
C MET A 214 -9.28 4.61 13.94
N GLN A 215 -9.67 4.84 15.20
CA GLN A 215 -10.64 3.99 15.88
C GLN A 215 -12.02 4.07 15.23
N GLU A 216 -12.44 5.24 14.78
CA GLU A 216 -13.72 5.41 14.08
C GLU A 216 -13.73 4.69 12.73
N ILE A 217 -12.67 4.81 11.93
CA ILE A 217 -12.50 4.05 10.66
C ILE A 217 -12.53 2.54 10.93
N ARG A 218 -11.81 2.05 11.96
CA ARG A 218 -11.81 0.63 12.33
C ARG A 218 -13.18 0.14 12.80
N LYS A 219 -13.90 0.92 13.61
CA LYS A 219 -15.27 0.59 14.06
C LYS A 219 -16.24 0.49 12.88
N ILE A 220 -16.13 1.40 11.92
CA ILE A 220 -16.95 1.40 10.70
C ILE A 220 -16.64 0.17 9.84
N HIS A 221 -15.36 -0.14 9.62
CA HIS A 221 -14.94 -1.33 8.87
C HIS A 221 -15.42 -2.64 9.52
N SER A 222 -15.31 -2.75 10.85
CA SER A 222 -15.73 -3.94 11.60
C SER A 222 -17.24 -4.18 11.56
N LYS A 223 -18.07 -3.12 11.56
CA LYS A 223 -19.53 -3.25 11.48
C LYS A 223 -19.97 -3.85 10.13
N GLU A 224 -19.39 -3.38 9.03
CA GLU A 224 -19.71 -3.88 7.69
C GLU A 224 -19.22 -5.32 7.46
N ALA A 225 -18.04 -5.67 7.99
CA ALA A 225 -17.55 -7.06 7.96
C ALA A 225 -18.45 -8.02 8.75
N GLY A 226 -19.04 -7.56 9.86
CA GLY A 226 -20.02 -8.33 10.64
C GLY A 226 -21.36 -8.50 9.94
N ILE A 227 -21.84 -7.47 9.24
CA ILE A 227 -23.07 -7.52 8.41
C ILE A 227 -22.91 -8.51 7.24
N ALA A 228 -21.71 -8.64 6.68
CA ALA A 228 -21.43 -9.64 5.65
C ALA A 228 -21.43 -11.09 6.19
N LYS A 229 -20.88 -11.33 7.38
CA LYS A 229 -20.85 -12.66 8.01
C LYS A 229 -22.20 -13.13 8.55
N GLY A 230 -23.07 -12.20 8.98
CA GLY A 230 -24.41 -12.52 9.48
C GLY A 230 -25.38 -13.02 8.40
N LEU A 231 -25.08 -12.81 7.11
CA LEU A 231 -25.89 -13.30 5.99
C LEU A 231 -25.44 -14.67 5.46
N GLU A 232 -24.31 -15.19 5.91
CA GLU A 232 -23.81 -16.52 5.50
C GLU A 232 -24.41 -17.66 6.35
N VAL A 233 -25.17 -17.33 7.40
CA VAL A 233 -25.80 -18.31 8.31
C VAL A 233 -27.30 -18.53 8.03
N ASP A 234 -27.93 -17.68 7.21
CA ASP A 234 -29.39 -17.74 6.92
C ASP A 234 -29.73 -18.29 5.52
N VAL A 235 -28.83 -19.07 4.89
CA VAL A 235 -29.10 -19.77 3.61
C VAL A 235 -29.04 -21.31 3.75
N LEU A 236 -29.00 -21.84 4.97
CA LEU A 236 -29.13 -23.28 5.25
C LEU A 236 -30.06 -23.53 6.45
N VAL A 237 -31.35 -23.21 6.30
CA VAL A 237 -32.47 -23.92 6.95
C VAL A 237 -33.65 -23.97 5.99
#